data_AF-A0A2K1JP42-F1
#
_entry.id   AF-A0A2K1JP42-F1
#
_cell.length_a   1.000
_cell.length_b   1.000
_cell.length_c   1.000
_cell.angle_alpha   90.00
_cell.angle_beta   90.00
_cell.angle_gamma   90.00
#
_symmetry.space_group_name_H-M   'P 1'
#
loop_
_entity.id
_entity.type
_entity.pdbx_description
1 polymer ?
#
loop_
_entity_poly.entity_id
_entity_poly.type
_entity_poly.pdbx_seq_one_letter_code
_entity_poly.pdbx_strand_id
1 'polypeptide(L)'
;MAAMAAATQALGLSTSFASLSLQEPSKKLASLSSSASLGLRCNALKSCVAMGRRTVVASPVVRAVMAETAEALSPEMEERRTLEAWVKQQLPGGFAAARLNGTGRRKTAVARVVLVEGTGKIVINNRTAQDYLQGNPLWLQSVKYPLASLGYETKYDIIVRVEGGGLSAQAQAILLGVARALIVANAANRDPLKKQGLLTRDSRVVERKKYGLRKARKAPQYSKR
;
A
#
# COMPACT_ATOMS: atom_id res chain seq x y z
N MET A 1 -20.93 -2.46 -60.73
CA MET A 1 -21.74 -3.61 -61.16
C MET A 1 -20.80 -4.76 -61.49
N ALA A 2 -20.51 -5.62 -60.52
CA ALA A 2 -19.78 -6.87 -60.74
C ALA A 2 -20.50 -7.96 -59.93
N ALA A 3 -20.95 -8.99 -60.63
CA ALA A 3 -21.77 -10.08 -60.13
C ALA A 3 -20.93 -11.33 -59.86
N MET A 4 -21.33 -12.05 -58.80
CA MET A 4 -21.31 -13.50 -58.52
C MET A 4 -20.39 -14.47 -59.28
N ALA A 5 -19.72 -15.34 -58.50
CA ALA A 5 -19.64 -16.82 -58.62
C ALA A 5 -18.96 -17.40 -57.36
N ALA A 6 -19.61 -18.23 -56.52
CA ALA A 6 -19.61 -19.72 -56.50
C ALA A 6 -18.21 -20.31 -56.13
N ALA A 7 -18.00 -21.32 -55.27
CA ALA A 7 -18.80 -22.45 -54.82
C ALA A 7 -18.11 -23.20 -53.62
N THR A 8 -18.89 -23.95 -52.82
CA THR A 8 -18.70 -25.35 -52.29
C THR A 8 -17.29 -25.87 -51.89
N GLN A 9 -17.02 -26.68 -50.85
CA GLN A 9 -17.70 -27.77 -50.10
C GLN A 9 -16.76 -28.16 -48.90
N ALA A 10 -17.25 -28.48 -47.69
CA ALA A 10 -17.36 -29.83 -47.06
C ALA A 10 -16.00 -30.58 -46.90
N LEU A 11 -15.58 -31.22 -45.79
CA LEU A 11 -16.15 -32.09 -44.75
C LEU A 11 -15.14 -32.08 -43.56
N GLY A 12 -15.51 -32.15 -42.27
CA GLY A 12 -16.01 -33.36 -41.59
C GLY A 12 -14.86 -34.08 -40.86
N LEU A 13 -14.87 -34.06 -39.52
CA LEU A 13 -14.90 -35.23 -38.60
C LEU A 13 -13.62 -35.19 -37.74
N SER A 14 -13.55 -35.53 -36.45
CA SER A 14 -14.50 -36.08 -35.47
C SER A 14 -13.70 -36.24 -34.16
N THR A 15 -14.35 -36.00 -33.02
CA THR A 15 -14.29 -36.77 -31.75
C THR A 15 -12.90 -37.02 -31.10
N SER A 16 -12.68 -36.96 -29.79
CA SER A 16 -13.50 -37.42 -28.68
C SER A 16 -12.73 -37.22 -27.36
N PHE A 17 -13.49 -36.94 -26.29
CA PHE A 17 -13.36 -37.47 -24.91
C PHE A 17 -11.99 -37.48 -24.19
N ALA A 18 -11.93 -36.80 -23.03
CA ALA A 18 -11.65 -37.48 -21.76
C ALA A 18 -11.92 -36.55 -20.55
N SER A 19 -12.95 -36.90 -19.81
CA SER A 19 -13.23 -36.52 -18.43
C SER A 19 -12.32 -37.30 -17.46
N LEU A 20 -11.75 -36.65 -16.44
CA LEU A 20 -11.25 -37.20 -15.17
C LEU A 20 -10.60 -36.00 -14.44
N SER A 21 -10.54 -35.83 -13.13
CA SER A 21 -11.15 -36.39 -11.93
C SER A 21 -10.65 -35.48 -10.79
N LEU A 22 -11.44 -35.30 -9.73
CA LEU A 22 -10.99 -34.69 -8.47
C LEU A 22 -9.79 -35.42 -7.89
N GLN A 23 -8.84 -34.68 -7.29
CA GLN A 23 -8.24 -35.09 -6.00
C GLN A 23 -7.47 -33.96 -5.30
N GLU A 24 -7.84 -33.75 -4.04
CA GLU A 24 -7.11 -33.00 -3.02
C GLU A 24 -5.82 -33.73 -2.61
N PRO A 25 -4.77 -33.02 -2.14
CA PRO A 25 -3.75 -33.64 -1.30
C PRO A 25 -4.03 -33.37 0.19
N SER A 26 -4.24 -34.47 0.89
CA SER A 26 -4.33 -34.58 2.33
C SER A 26 -2.95 -34.60 3.00
N LYS A 27 -2.89 -34.03 4.21
CA LYS A 27 -2.13 -34.44 5.41
C LYS A 27 -0.63 -34.82 5.26
N LYS A 28 0.24 -33.99 5.86
CA LYS A 28 1.35 -34.48 6.70
C LYS A 28 1.22 -33.92 8.11
N LEU A 29 0.63 -34.73 8.98
CA LEU A 29 0.84 -34.68 10.43
C LEU A 29 2.11 -35.47 10.70
N ALA A 30 3.15 -34.82 11.20
CA ALA A 30 4.24 -35.49 11.90
C ALA A 30 4.10 -35.13 13.39
N SER A 31 3.66 -36.12 14.13
CA SER A 31 3.68 -36.22 15.58
C SER A 31 5.12 -36.28 16.10
N LEU A 32 5.46 -35.41 17.04
CA LEU A 32 6.39 -35.77 18.11
C LEU A 32 5.81 -35.27 19.43
N SER A 33 5.30 -36.24 20.18
CA SER A 33 5.03 -36.21 21.60
C SER A 33 6.29 -35.90 22.40
N SER A 34 6.21 -34.94 23.32
CA SER A 34 6.79 -35.12 24.65
C SER A 34 6.15 -34.15 25.63
N SER A 35 5.45 -34.76 26.58
CA SER A 35 4.86 -34.23 27.79
C SER A 35 5.88 -33.56 28.71
N ALA A 36 5.54 -32.39 29.26
CA ALA A 36 5.81 -32.08 30.67
C ALA A 36 5.01 -30.84 31.08
N SER A 37 3.86 -31.10 31.68
CA SER A 37 3.10 -30.18 32.51
C SER A 37 3.87 -29.90 33.80
N LEU A 38 4.29 -28.65 34.03
CA LEU A 38 4.40 -28.11 35.38
C LEU A 38 3.97 -26.65 35.35
N GLY A 39 2.72 -26.43 35.76
CA GLY A 39 2.28 -25.13 36.21
C GLY A 39 2.97 -24.80 37.53
N LEU A 40 3.51 -23.59 37.63
CA LEU A 40 3.81 -22.97 38.91
C LEU A 40 3.22 -21.57 38.93
N ARG A 41 2.65 -21.31 40.10
CA ARG A 41 1.66 -20.31 40.44
C ARG A 41 2.23 -18.90 40.45
N CYS A 42 1.31 -17.96 40.37
CA CYS A 42 1.51 -16.56 40.74
C CYS A 42 2.04 -16.39 42.17
N ASN A 43 2.77 -15.29 42.29
CA ASN A 43 2.86 -14.33 43.39
C ASN A 43 3.92 -14.47 44.49
N ALA A 44 4.62 -13.32 44.58
CA ALA A 44 5.28 -12.70 45.73
C ALA A 44 6.63 -13.29 46.17
N LEU A 45 7.68 -12.47 46.10
CA LEU A 45 8.13 -11.68 47.24
C LEU A 45 9.24 -10.69 46.85
N LYS A 46 9.32 -9.65 47.66
CA LYS A 46 10.15 -8.45 47.54
C LYS A 46 11.65 -8.74 47.77
N SER A 47 12.46 -7.84 47.23
CA SER A 47 13.74 -7.31 47.77
C SER A 47 14.88 -8.26 48.12
N CYS A 48 16.00 -8.12 47.39
CA CYS A 48 17.40 -8.18 47.88
C CYS A 48 18.30 -7.65 46.73
N VAL A 49 18.69 -6.38 46.77
CA VAL A 49 20.04 -5.89 47.08
C VAL A 49 21.17 -6.53 46.25
N ALA A 50 21.79 -5.64 45.46
CA ALA A 50 23.09 -5.70 44.79
C ALA A 50 24.03 -6.86 45.12
N MET A 51 24.45 -7.59 44.07
CA MET A 51 25.78 -8.20 43.95
C MET A 51 26.07 -8.54 42.48
N GLY A 52 27.17 -7.99 41.95
CA GLY A 52 27.99 -8.64 40.92
C GLY A 52 27.49 -8.59 39.47
N ARG A 53 28.00 -7.63 38.69
CA ARG A 53 28.17 -7.78 37.24
C ARG A 53 29.07 -9.01 36.98
N ARG A 54 28.46 -10.17 36.74
CA ARG A 54 29.15 -11.23 35.97
C ARG A 54 29.07 -10.84 34.51
N THR A 55 30.13 -10.24 34.01
CA THR A 55 30.44 -10.21 32.59
C THR A 55 30.54 -11.66 32.12
N VAL A 56 29.47 -12.18 31.51
CA VAL A 56 29.59 -13.37 30.67
C VAL A 56 30.47 -12.94 29.50
N VAL A 57 31.74 -13.34 29.55
CA VAL A 57 32.67 -13.19 28.44
C VAL A 57 32.09 -14.06 27.34
N ALA A 58 31.42 -13.43 26.37
CA ALA A 58 30.95 -14.12 25.19
C ALA A 58 32.16 -14.75 24.51
N SER A 59 32.16 -16.09 24.45
CA SER A 59 33.22 -16.86 23.80
C SER A 59 33.44 -16.36 22.37
N PRO A 60 34.70 -16.23 21.91
CA PRO A 60 35.02 -15.74 20.56
C PRO A 60 34.39 -16.60 19.44
N VAL A 61 33.99 -17.84 19.75
CA VAL A 61 33.30 -18.72 18.81
C VAL A 61 31.88 -18.25 18.51
N VAL A 62 31.15 -17.67 19.48
CA VAL A 62 29.78 -17.16 19.26
C VAL A 62 29.79 -15.87 18.44
N ARG A 63 30.92 -15.16 18.41
CA ARG A 63 31.11 -13.96 17.59
C ARG A 63 31.37 -14.29 16.12
N ALA A 64 31.92 -15.48 15.82
CA ALA A 64 32.15 -15.95 14.45
C ALA A 64 30.86 -16.47 13.78
N VAL A 65 29.99 -17.18 14.50
CA VAL A 65 28.73 -17.71 13.91
C VAL A 65 27.65 -16.64 13.69
N MET A 66 27.82 -15.43 14.25
CA MET A 66 26.93 -14.29 14.02
C MET A 66 27.44 -13.32 12.93
N ALA A 67 28.64 -13.57 12.37
CA ALA A 67 29.23 -12.72 11.33
C ALA A 67 28.93 -13.21 9.89
N GLU A 68 28.50 -14.46 9.71
CA GLU A 68 28.14 -15.02 8.39
C GLU A 68 26.63 -14.96 8.07
N THR A 69 25.84 -14.28 8.90
CA THR A 69 24.46 -13.85 8.56
C THR A 69 24.35 -12.32 8.48
N ALA A 70 25.45 -11.66 8.10
CA ALA A 70 25.41 -10.31 7.56
C ALA A 70 25.42 -10.41 6.03
N GLU A 71 24.58 -9.58 5.39
CA GLU A 71 24.52 -9.35 3.93
C GLU A 71 23.71 -10.34 3.07
N ALA A 72 22.43 -10.42 3.38
CA ALA A 72 21.44 -10.20 2.32
C ALA A 72 20.43 -9.19 2.86
N LEU A 73 20.72 -7.90 2.73
CA LEU A 73 19.66 -6.91 2.76
C LEU A 73 18.69 -7.34 1.68
N SER A 74 17.45 -7.65 2.05
CA SER A 74 16.45 -7.98 1.05
C SER A 74 16.45 -6.89 -0.03
N PRO A 75 16.35 -7.24 -1.32
CA PRO A 75 16.48 -6.27 -2.41
C PRO A 75 15.55 -5.05 -2.24
N GLU A 76 14.38 -5.26 -1.63
CA GLU A 76 13.43 -4.19 -1.28
C GLU A 76 13.97 -3.11 -0.31
N MET A 77 14.92 -3.46 0.56
CA MET A 77 15.53 -2.54 1.52
C MET A 77 16.55 -1.63 0.83
N GLU A 78 17.28 -2.14 -0.15
CA GLU A 78 18.27 -1.38 -0.91
C GLU A 78 17.59 -0.38 -1.84
N GLU A 79 16.53 -0.80 -2.54
CA GLU A 79 15.71 0.09 -3.37
C GLU A 79 15.17 1.29 -2.58
N ARG A 80 14.72 1.06 -1.35
CA ARG A 80 14.24 2.15 -0.47
C ARG A 80 15.33 3.11 -0.07
N ARG A 81 16.55 2.63 0.22
CA ARG A 81 17.68 3.51 0.55
C ARG A 81 18.04 4.39 -0.63
N THR A 82 18.07 3.82 -1.83
CA THR A 82 18.33 4.54 -3.09
C THR A 82 17.25 5.59 -3.35
N LEU A 83 15.98 5.22 -3.21
CA LEU A 83 14.85 6.16 -3.36
C LEU A 83 14.86 7.25 -2.28
N GLU A 84 15.19 6.92 -1.04
CA GLU A 84 15.29 7.90 0.03
C GLU A 84 16.42 8.92 -0.24
N ALA A 85 17.59 8.45 -0.69
CA ALA A 85 18.70 9.32 -1.08
C ALA A 85 18.28 10.24 -2.25
N TRP A 86 17.61 9.69 -3.26
CA TRP A 86 17.07 10.47 -4.38
C TRP A 86 16.06 11.52 -3.92
N VAL A 87 15.12 11.18 -3.01
CA VAL A 87 14.15 12.15 -2.47
C VAL A 87 14.84 13.27 -1.69
N LYS A 88 15.87 12.94 -0.89
CA LYS A 88 16.65 13.95 -0.14
C LYS A 88 17.40 14.89 -1.08
N GLN A 89 17.94 14.36 -2.18
CA GLN A 89 18.62 15.17 -3.20
C GLN A 89 17.65 16.15 -3.89
N GLN A 90 16.42 15.71 -4.20
CA GLN A 90 15.41 16.56 -4.84
C GLN A 90 14.84 17.64 -3.91
N LEU A 91 14.81 17.40 -2.59
CA LEU A 91 14.18 18.29 -1.61
C LEU A 91 15.14 18.70 -0.48
N PRO A 92 16.11 19.60 -0.73
CA PRO A 92 17.10 20.01 0.28
C PRO A 92 16.46 20.74 1.49
N GLY A 93 15.37 21.49 1.28
CA GLY A 93 14.61 22.16 2.34
C GLY A 93 13.43 21.33 2.90
N GLY A 94 13.33 20.06 2.50
CA GLY A 94 12.21 19.19 2.84
C GLY A 94 10.86 19.64 2.28
N PHE A 95 9.78 19.05 2.81
CA PHE A 95 8.42 19.23 2.29
C PHE A 95 7.78 20.60 2.62
N ALA A 96 8.32 21.33 3.61
CA ALA A 96 7.77 22.61 4.01
C ALA A 96 8.24 23.76 3.10
N ALA A 97 9.50 23.71 2.65
CA ALA A 97 10.10 24.74 1.81
C ALA A 97 9.73 24.64 0.32
N ALA A 98 9.13 23.53 -0.10
CA ALA A 98 8.80 23.29 -1.50
C ALA A 98 7.72 24.27 -2.01
N ARG A 99 7.99 24.92 -3.16
CA ARG A 99 7.10 25.90 -3.80
C ARG A 99 5.83 25.25 -4.34
N LEU A 100 5.98 24.13 -5.04
CA LEU A 100 4.86 23.39 -5.65
C LEU A 100 4.36 22.31 -4.69
N ASN A 101 3.65 22.75 -3.65
CA ASN A 101 3.12 21.86 -2.63
C ASN A 101 1.60 21.71 -2.70
N GLY A 102 1.10 20.59 -2.20
CA GLY A 102 -0.32 20.28 -2.15
C GLY A 102 -0.63 19.38 -0.97
N THR A 103 -1.79 19.60 -0.34
CA THR A 103 -2.25 18.75 0.76
C THR A 103 -3.59 18.12 0.42
N GLY A 104 -3.72 16.83 0.68
CA GLY A 104 -4.96 16.09 0.49
C GLY A 104 -5.33 15.31 1.74
N ARG A 105 -6.65 15.18 1.99
CA ARG A 105 -7.17 14.47 3.15
C ARG A 105 -8.42 13.70 2.79
N ARG A 106 -8.50 12.41 3.16
CA ARG A 106 -9.69 11.59 3.01
C ARG A 106 -9.82 10.60 4.15
N LYS A 107 -11.02 10.48 4.73
CA LYS A 107 -11.24 9.76 5.99
C LYS A 107 -10.23 10.26 7.04
N THR A 108 -9.38 9.39 7.56
CA THR A 108 -8.30 9.69 8.50
C THR A 108 -6.92 9.83 7.83
N ALA A 109 -6.81 9.62 6.52
CA ALA A 109 -5.55 9.73 5.79
C ALA A 109 -5.23 11.19 5.44
N VAL A 110 -3.96 11.56 5.61
CA VAL A 110 -3.39 12.87 5.29
C VAL A 110 -2.20 12.66 4.36
N ALA A 111 -2.21 13.34 3.22
CA ALA A 111 -1.13 13.31 2.24
C ALA A 111 -0.54 14.72 2.05
N ARG A 112 0.79 14.81 2.14
CA ARG A 112 1.59 15.98 1.79
C ARG A 112 2.34 15.66 0.50
N VAL A 113 1.99 16.37 -0.56
CA VAL A 113 2.49 16.15 -1.91
C VAL A 113 3.38 17.32 -2.30
N VAL A 114 4.51 17.02 -2.94
CA VAL A 114 5.35 17.99 -3.62
C VAL A 114 5.50 17.53 -5.06
N LEU A 115 5.31 18.47 -6.00
CA LEU A 115 5.60 18.26 -7.41
C LEU A 115 7.00 18.80 -7.72
N VAL A 116 7.72 18.04 -8.53
CA VAL A 116 9.03 18.42 -9.08
C VAL A 116 8.94 18.23 -10.59
N GLU A 117 9.55 19.12 -11.36
CA GLU A 117 9.64 18.95 -12.82
C GLU A 117 10.61 17.80 -13.13
N GLY A 118 10.18 16.82 -13.92
CA GLY A 118 10.91 15.57 -14.06
C GLY A 118 10.32 14.60 -15.08
N THR A 119 10.46 13.30 -14.82
CA THR A 119 10.22 12.20 -15.80
C THR A 119 8.88 11.47 -15.63
N GLY A 120 8.16 11.67 -14.53
CA GLY A 120 6.96 10.90 -14.16
C GLY A 120 7.17 9.89 -13.02
N LYS A 121 8.26 10.00 -12.25
CA LYS A 121 8.53 9.14 -11.10
C LYS A 121 7.59 9.45 -9.94
N ILE A 122 6.99 8.41 -9.37
CA ILE A 122 6.06 8.54 -8.24
C ILE A 122 6.64 7.80 -7.04
N VAL A 123 6.98 8.56 -6.00
CA VAL A 123 7.56 8.04 -4.74
C VAL A 123 6.63 8.34 -3.58
N ILE A 124 6.26 7.30 -2.82
CA ILE A 124 5.36 7.39 -1.67
C ILE A 124 6.10 6.84 -0.45
N ASN A 125 6.35 7.69 0.57
CA ASN A 125 7.04 7.29 1.81
C ASN A 125 8.36 6.51 1.53
N ASN A 126 9.18 7.01 0.60
CA ASN A 126 10.46 6.43 0.16
C ASN A 126 10.35 5.05 -0.53
N ARG A 127 9.16 4.68 -1.02
CA ARG A 127 8.93 3.46 -1.81
C ARG A 127 8.35 3.82 -3.17
N THR A 128 8.45 2.92 -4.14
CA THR A 128 7.76 3.11 -5.42
C THR A 128 6.24 3.06 -5.23
N ALA A 129 5.50 3.68 -6.15
CA ALA A 129 4.04 3.65 -6.10
C ALA A 129 3.45 2.24 -6.22
N GLN A 130 4.08 1.36 -7.01
CA GLN A 130 3.60 -0.01 -7.22
C GLN A 130 3.74 -0.83 -5.94
N ASP A 131 4.89 -0.75 -5.27
CA ASP A 131 5.15 -1.51 -4.04
C ASP A 131 4.30 -1.00 -2.88
N TYR A 132 4.16 0.32 -2.75
CA TYR A 132 3.37 0.91 -1.66
C TYR A 132 1.88 0.59 -1.78
N LEU A 133 1.33 0.65 -3.00
CA LEU A 133 -0.08 0.40 -3.28
C LEU A 133 -0.37 -1.08 -3.60
N GLN A 134 0.58 -1.99 -3.36
CA GLN A 134 0.41 -3.43 -3.54
C GLN A 134 -0.05 -3.82 -4.97
N GLY A 135 0.37 -3.06 -5.98
CA GLY A 135 0.01 -3.30 -7.38
C GLY A 135 -1.47 -3.13 -7.73
N ASN A 136 -2.31 -2.57 -6.84
CA ASN A 136 -3.73 -2.44 -7.14
C ASN A 136 -3.97 -1.38 -8.25
N PRO A 137 -4.55 -1.76 -9.40
CA PRO A 137 -4.70 -0.87 -10.55
C PRO A 137 -5.58 0.36 -10.24
N LEU A 138 -6.61 0.20 -9.41
CA LEU A 138 -7.52 1.29 -9.06
C LEU A 138 -6.82 2.39 -8.25
N TRP A 139 -5.94 2.00 -7.32
CA TRP A 139 -5.21 2.96 -6.49
C TRP A 139 -4.12 3.66 -7.29
N LEU A 140 -3.41 2.93 -8.16
CA LEU A 140 -2.42 3.50 -9.07
C LEU A 140 -3.05 4.48 -10.06
N GLN A 141 -4.19 4.11 -10.64
CA GLN A 141 -4.94 4.99 -11.54
C GLN A 141 -5.40 6.26 -10.80
N SER A 142 -5.87 6.15 -9.55
CA SER A 142 -6.28 7.32 -8.77
C SER A 142 -5.16 8.35 -8.59
N VAL A 143 -3.92 7.89 -8.36
CA VAL A 143 -2.76 8.78 -8.21
C VAL A 143 -2.37 9.45 -9.54
N LYS A 144 -2.46 8.71 -10.66
CA LYS A 144 -2.10 9.20 -12.00
C LYS A 144 -3.17 10.07 -12.66
N TYR A 145 -4.44 9.85 -12.32
CA TYR A 145 -5.60 10.50 -12.95
C TYR A 145 -5.54 12.04 -13.05
N PRO A 146 -5.11 12.81 -12.02
CA PRO A 146 -4.99 14.27 -12.16
C PRO A 146 -3.92 14.70 -13.17
N LEU A 147 -2.84 13.94 -13.35
CA LEU A 147 -1.83 14.20 -14.38
C LEU A 147 -2.33 13.79 -15.77
N ALA A 148 -3.01 12.64 -15.85
CA ALA A 148 -3.61 12.14 -17.09
C ALA A 148 -4.63 13.13 -17.67
N SER A 149 -5.45 13.77 -16.80
CA SER A 149 -6.44 14.77 -17.21
C SER A 149 -5.84 15.99 -17.91
N LEU A 150 -4.57 16.31 -17.66
CA LEU A 150 -3.87 17.45 -18.25
C LEU A 150 -2.78 17.02 -19.26
N GLY A 151 -2.52 15.71 -19.40
CA GLY A 151 -1.45 15.18 -20.22
C GLY A 151 -0.04 15.50 -19.68
N TYR A 152 0.13 15.60 -18.36
CA TYR A 152 1.41 15.94 -17.71
C TYR A 152 2.12 14.74 -17.07
N GLU A 153 1.83 13.52 -17.53
CA GLU A 153 2.38 12.30 -16.95
C GLU A 153 3.91 12.22 -17.00
N THR A 154 4.51 12.76 -18.06
CA THR A 154 5.95 12.73 -18.29
C THR A 154 6.67 13.99 -17.83
N LYS A 155 5.94 15.01 -17.35
CA LYS A 155 6.51 16.33 -17.04
C LYS A 155 6.83 16.51 -15.56
N TYR A 156 6.12 15.81 -14.68
CA TYR A 156 6.24 16.00 -13.24
C TYR A 156 6.53 14.68 -12.53
N ASP A 157 7.51 14.72 -11.63
CA ASP A 157 7.72 13.73 -10.60
C ASP A 157 6.87 14.07 -9.36
N ILE A 158 6.34 13.06 -8.70
CA ILE A 158 5.52 13.20 -7.50
C ILE A 158 6.27 12.59 -6.32
N ILE A 159 6.54 13.42 -5.31
CA ILE A 159 7.10 12.99 -4.03
C ILE A 159 6.05 13.21 -2.95
N VAL A 160 5.71 12.14 -2.21
CA VAL A 160 4.62 12.18 -1.23
C VAL A 160 5.02 11.61 0.12
N ARG A 161 4.62 12.29 1.18
CA ARG A 161 4.50 11.72 2.53
C ARG A 161 3.04 11.53 2.91
N VAL A 162 2.70 10.33 3.37
CA VAL A 162 1.33 9.97 3.74
C VAL A 162 1.29 9.29 5.09
N GLU A 163 0.32 9.69 5.90
CA GLU A 163 0.07 9.16 7.24
C GLU A 163 -1.44 8.91 7.46
N GLY A 164 -1.75 7.97 8.35
CA GLY A 164 -3.12 7.63 8.77
C GLY A 164 -3.95 6.88 7.71
N GLY A 165 -5.12 6.40 8.14
CA GLY A 165 -6.07 5.68 7.29
C GLY A 165 -5.54 4.35 6.75
N GLY A 166 -6.00 3.97 5.56
CA GLY A 166 -5.52 2.80 4.82
C GLY A 166 -5.26 3.14 3.35
N LEU A 167 -4.63 2.22 2.61
CA LEU A 167 -4.06 2.47 1.28
C LEU A 167 -5.04 3.12 0.28
N SER A 168 -6.29 2.67 0.25
CA SER A 168 -7.32 3.27 -0.61
C SER A 168 -7.62 4.74 -0.26
N ALA A 169 -7.72 5.06 1.02
CA ALA A 169 -7.97 6.44 1.47
C ALA A 169 -6.73 7.33 1.23
N GLN A 170 -5.55 6.75 1.41
CA GLN A 170 -4.28 7.39 1.12
C GLN A 170 -4.16 7.72 -0.37
N ALA A 171 -4.38 6.78 -1.29
CA ALA A 171 -4.33 7.02 -2.74
C ALA A 171 -5.26 8.18 -3.18
N GLN A 172 -6.47 8.26 -2.62
CA GLN A 172 -7.40 9.34 -2.93
C GLN A 172 -7.05 10.67 -2.23
N ALA A 173 -6.36 10.62 -1.08
CA ALA A 173 -5.77 11.81 -0.49
C ALA A 173 -4.62 12.33 -1.36
N ILE A 174 -3.80 11.45 -1.93
CA ILE A 174 -2.74 11.81 -2.89
C ILE A 174 -3.35 12.46 -4.12
N LEU A 175 -4.39 11.88 -4.71
CA LEU A 175 -5.13 12.43 -5.85
C LEU A 175 -5.49 13.91 -5.62
N LEU A 176 -6.13 14.22 -4.48
CA LEU A 176 -6.51 15.60 -4.15
C LEU A 176 -5.29 16.50 -3.91
N GLY A 177 -4.24 15.96 -3.29
CA GLY A 177 -2.99 16.68 -3.06
C GLY A 177 -2.28 17.07 -4.36
N VAL A 178 -2.19 16.16 -5.32
CA VAL A 178 -1.63 16.39 -6.65
C VAL A 178 -2.44 17.44 -7.41
N ALA A 179 -3.77 17.32 -7.42
CA ALA A 179 -4.65 18.30 -8.07
C ALA A 179 -4.46 19.73 -7.50
N ARG A 180 -4.24 19.85 -6.18
CA ARG A 180 -3.96 21.15 -5.54
C ARG A 180 -2.57 21.68 -5.91
N ALA A 181 -1.56 20.82 -5.92
CA ALA A 181 -0.21 21.22 -6.33
C ALA A 181 -0.15 21.70 -7.80
N LEU A 182 -0.94 21.09 -8.69
CA LEU A 182 -1.05 21.51 -10.10
C LEU A 182 -1.68 22.90 -10.28
N ILE A 183 -2.59 23.31 -9.37
CA ILE A 183 -3.15 24.67 -9.37
C ILE A 183 -2.11 25.68 -8.89
N VAL A 184 -1.31 25.30 -7.89
CA VAL A 184 -0.20 26.14 -7.41
C VAL A 184 0.84 26.34 -8.51
N ALA A 185 1.10 25.31 -9.33
CA ALA A 185 1.97 25.42 -10.49
C ALA A 185 1.41 26.37 -11.55
N ASN A 186 0.16 26.18 -11.98
CA ASN A 186 -0.50 27.05 -12.95
C ASN A 186 -1.99 27.21 -12.60
N ALA A 187 -2.42 28.44 -12.35
CA ALA A 187 -3.80 28.75 -11.96
C ALA A 187 -4.83 28.42 -13.06
N ALA A 188 -4.41 28.43 -14.33
CA ALA A 188 -5.26 28.08 -15.49
C ALA A 188 -5.76 26.62 -15.45
N ASN A 189 -5.08 25.73 -14.73
CA ASN A 189 -5.47 24.32 -14.60
C ASN A 189 -6.74 24.12 -13.75
N ARG A 190 -7.25 25.16 -13.09
CA ARG A 190 -8.41 25.06 -12.21
C ARG A 190 -9.68 24.61 -12.94
N ASP A 191 -9.95 25.15 -14.12
CA ASP A 191 -11.16 24.86 -14.87
C ASP A 191 -11.25 23.41 -15.37
N PRO A 192 -10.23 22.82 -16.03
CA PRO A 192 -10.27 21.42 -16.41
C PRO A 192 -10.38 20.49 -15.19
N LEU A 193 -9.64 20.75 -14.12
CA LEU A 193 -9.69 19.94 -12.90
C LEU A 193 -11.04 20.02 -12.18
N LYS A 194 -11.70 21.19 -12.22
CA LYS A 194 -13.04 21.38 -11.66
C LYS A 194 -14.10 20.64 -12.47
N LYS A 195 -14.02 20.67 -13.81
CA LYS A 195 -14.91 19.91 -14.70
C LYS A 195 -14.86 18.41 -14.44
N GLN A 196 -13.67 17.87 -14.14
CA GLN A 196 -13.46 16.46 -13.79
C GLN A 196 -13.79 16.13 -12.32
N GLY A 197 -14.16 17.11 -11.49
CA GLY A 197 -14.51 16.89 -10.08
C GLY A 197 -13.34 16.57 -9.14
N LEU A 198 -12.10 16.85 -9.55
CA LEU A 198 -10.87 16.46 -8.83
C LEU A 198 -10.56 17.31 -7.60
N LEU A 199 -11.13 18.50 -7.52
CA LEU A 199 -10.86 19.47 -6.46
C LEU A 199 -11.77 19.31 -5.23
N THR A 200 -12.83 18.52 -5.38
CA THR A 200 -13.82 18.30 -4.32
C THR A 200 -13.27 17.29 -3.32
N ARG A 201 -13.21 17.69 -2.05
CA ARG A 201 -12.92 16.76 -0.96
C ARG A 201 -14.13 15.86 -0.72
N ASP A 202 -13.94 14.54 -0.75
CA ASP A 202 -14.99 13.61 -0.32
C ASP A 202 -15.18 13.71 1.20
N SER A 203 -16.34 14.21 1.61
CA SER A 203 -16.71 14.45 3.00
C SER A 203 -17.20 13.20 3.73
N ARG A 204 -17.41 12.08 3.02
CA ARG A 204 -17.94 10.83 3.61
C ARG A 204 -16.96 10.25 4.62
N VAL A 205 -17.41 10.14 5.87
CA VAL A 205 -16.68 9.55 7.01
C VAL A 205 -17.53 8.45 7.63
N VAL A 206 -16.89 7.51 8.34
CA VAL A 206 -17.59 6.46 9.07
C VAL A 206 -18.50 7.08 10.13
N GLU A 207 -19.80 6.80 10.04
CA GLU A 207 -20.77 7.18 11.06
C GLU A 207 -20.47 6.46 12.38
N ARG A 208 -20.57 7.18 13.50
CA ARG A 208 -20.44 6.59 14.83
C ARG A 208 -21.51 5.54 15.10
N LYS A 209 -21.22 4.61 16.01
CA LYS A 209 -22.24 3.70 16.55
C LYS A 209 -23.28 4.51 17.36
N LYS A 210 -24.57 4.26 17.10
CA LYS A 210 -25.68 4.81 17.89
C LYS A 210 -26.04 3.84 19.01
N TYR A 211 -26.49 4.36 20.16
CA TYR A 211 -26.89 3.52 21.29
C TYR A 211 -28.10 2.64 20.90
N GLY A 212 -28.20 1.44 21.49
CA GLY A 212 -29.24 0.46 21.15
C GLY A 212 -29.07 -0.26 19.79
N LEU A 213 -28.16 0.20 18.92
CA LEU A 213 -27.88 -0.43 17.64
C LEU A 213 -26.59 -1.27 17.68
N ARG A 214 -26.51 -2.30 16.83
CA ARG A 214 -25.31 -3.15 16.71
C ARG A 214 -24.17 -2.43 15.97
N LYS A 215 -24.48 -1.57 15.00
CA LYS A 215 -23.55 -0.71 14.25
C LYS A 215 -24.16 0.70 14.10
N ALA A 216 -23.69 1.51 13.15
CA ALA A 216 -24.23 2.86 12.92
C ALA A 216 -25.75 2.88 12.62
N ARG A 217 -26.22 1.96 11.76
CA ARG A 217 -27.64 1.85 11.34
C ARG A 217 -28.25 0.46 11.50
N LYS A 218 -27.45 -0.56 11.82
CA LYS A 218 -27.91 -1.94 11.97
C LYS A 218 -28.61 -2.12 13.32
N ALA A 219 -29.93 -2.25 13.31
CA ALA A 219 -30.71 -2.64 14.47
C ALA A 219 -30.46 -4.13 14.82
N PRO A 220 -30.57 -4.53 16.10
CA PRO A 220 -30.67 -5.95 16.45
C PRO A 220 -31.96 -6.54 15.88
N GLN A 221 -31.96 -7.85 15.63
CA GLN A 221 -33.18 -8.58 15.32
C GLN A 221 -34.12 -8.53 16.52
N TYR A 222 -35.40 -8.27 16.30
CA TYR A 222 -36.43 -8.23 17.34
C TYR A 222 -37.68 -8.97 16.84
N SER A 223 -38.20 -9.92 17.63
CA SER A 223 -39.52 -10.50 17.41
C SER A 223 -40.57 -9.65 18.12
N LYS A 224 -41.68 -9.36 17.44
CA LYS A 224 -42.76 -8.52 18.00
C LYS A 224 -43.60 -9.29 19.02
N ARG A 225 -43.58 -10.62 18.95
CA ARG A 225 -44.30 -11.59 19.79
C ARG A 225 -43.42 -12.83 19.93
#